data_AF-A0A3N5P0Z4-F1
#
_entry.id   AF-A0A3N5P0Z4-F1
#
_cell.length_a   1.000
_cell.length_b   1.000
_cell.length_c   1.000
_cell.angle_alpha   90.00
_cell.angle_beta   90.00
_cell.angle_gamma   90.00
#
_symmetry.space_group_name_H-M   'P 1'
#
loop_
_entity.id
_entity.type
_entity.pdbx_description
1 polymer ?
#
loop_
_entity_poly.entity_id
_entity_poly.type
_entity_poly.pdbx_seq_one_letter_code
_entity_poly.pdbx_strand_id
1 'polypeptide(L)' 'MTKRKSDTVTFPLSVFETADTIDDLEDWLLSKNPDFIKKMRRARREDIQGKGKDWESLKKELCIK' A
#
# COMPACT_ATOMS: atom_id res chain seq x y z
N MET A 1 20.31 25.68 -12.96
CA MET A 1 19.30 24.84 -13.63
C MET A 1 19.08 23.59 -12.77
N THR A 2 18.01 23.56 -12.00
CA THR A 2 17.61 22.40 -11.19
C THR A 2 17.16 21.29 -12.14
N LYS A 3 17.93 20.20 -12.24
CA LYS A 3 17.51 18.97 -12.95
C LYS A 3 16.18 18.52 -12.34
N ARG A 4 15.08 18.66 -13.08
CA ARG A 4 13.84 17.94 -12.77
C ARG A 4 14.20 16.46 -12.74
N LYS A 5 14.07 15.81 -11.57
CA LYS A 5 14.14 14.35 -11.51
C LYS A 5 13.07 13.86 -12.49
N SER A 6 13.48 13.11 -13.49
CA SER A 6 12.53 12.49 -14.42
C SER A 6 11.54 11.66 -13.62
N ASP A 7 10.24 11.84 -13.86
CA ASP A 7 9.13 11.08 -13.27
C ASP A 7 9.09 9.65 -13.82
N THR A 8 10.23 8.99 -13.89
CA THR A 8 10.42 7.68 -14.49
C THR A 8 10.75 6.70 -13.39
N VAL A 9 9.96 5.63 -13.32
CA VAL A 9 10.14 4.54 -12.38
C VAL A 9 10.66 3.33 -13.14
N THR A 10 11.65 2.65 -12.58
CA THR A 10 12.29 1.49 -13.20
C THR A 10 11.93 0.22 -12.43
N PHE A 11 11.54 -0.82 -13.15
CA PHE A 11 11.29 -2.14 -12.61
C PHE A 11 12.08 -3.19 -13.42
N PRO A 12 12.38 -4.36 -12.83
CA PRO A 12 12.94 -5.48 -13.58
C PRO A 12 12.01 -5.91 -14.71
N LEU A 13 12.58 -6.30 -15.85
CA LEU A 13 11.79 -6.79 -17.00
C LEU A 13 10.91 -7.98 -16.63
N SER A 14 11.43 -8.89 -15.80
CA SER A 14 10.68 -10.05 -15.32
C SER A 14 9.41 -9.68 -14.54
N VAL A 15 9.38 -8.52 -13.87
CA VAL A 15 8.19 -8.05 -13.14
C VAL A 15 7.15 -7.51 -14.12
N PHE A 16 7.62 -6.79 -15.14
CA PHE A 16 6.76 -6.28 -16.21
C PHE A 16 6.12 -7.40 -17.03
N GLU A 17 6.89 -8.43 -17.37
CA GLU A 17 6.41 -9.60 -18.11
C GLU A 17 5.35 -10.40 -17.35
N THR A 18 5.35 -10.33 -16.02
CA THR A 18 4.38 -11.02 -15.15
C THR A 18 3.19 -10.17 -14.74
N ALA A 19 3.21 -8.87 -15.05
CA ALA A 19 2.13 -7.96 -14.69
C ALA A 19 1.04 -8.02 -15.77
N ASP A 20 -0.17 -8.38 -15.37
CA ASP A 20 -1.32 -8.40 -16.29
C ASP A 20 -1.94 -7.00 -16.39
N THR A 21 -1.82 -6.19 -15.34
CA THR A 21 -2.40 -4.86 -15.22
C THR A 21 -1.41 -3.82 -14.68
N ILE A 22 -1.77 -2.54 -14.83
CA ILE A 22 -1.01 -1.44 -14.22
C ILE A 22 -1.05 -1.54 -12.69
N ASP A 23 -2.19 -1.96 -12.14
CA ASP A 23 -2.37 -2.12 -10.70
C ASP A 23 -1.37 -3.13 -10.11
N ASP A 24 -1.02 -4.19 -10.84
CA ASP A 24 0.01 -5.15 -10.41
C ASP A 24 1.41 -4.50 -10.28
N LEU A 25 1.73 -3.56 -11.17
CA LEU A 25 2.98 -2.79 -11.12
C LEU A 25 2.96 -1.80 -9.95
N GLU A 26 1.81 -1.18 -9.68
CA GLU A 26 1.63 -0.29 -8.52
C GLU A 26 1.76 -1.06 -7.21
N ASP A 27 1.15 -2.23 -7.11
CA ASP A 27 1.26 -3.15 -5.97
C ASP A 27 2.70 -3.61 -5.77
N TRP A 28 3.42 -3.93 -6.85
CA TRP A 28 4.83 -4.25 -6.76
C TRP A 28 5.65 -3.07 -6.20
N LEU A 29 5.41 -1.84 -6.66
CA LEU A 29 6.07 -0.65 -6.14
C LEU A 29 5.75 -0.42 -4.66
N LEU A 30 4.48 -0.59 -4.28
CA LEU A 30 4.01 -0.47 -2.92
C LEU A 30 4.68 -1.52 -2.02
N SER A 31 4.89 -2.73 -2.54
CA SER A 31 5.61 -3.81 -1.86
C SER A 31 7.08 -3.45 -1.54
N LYS A 32 7.69 -2.54 -2.31
CA LYS A 32 9.06 -2.05 -2.08
C LYS A 32 9.13 -0.89 -1.09
N ASN A 33 7.99 -0.30 -0.70
CA ASN A 33 7.98 0.80 0.26
C ASN A 33 8.09 0.28 1.70
N PRO A 34 9.21 0.50 2.41
CA PRO A 34 9.43 -0.07 3.75
C PRO A 34 8.46 0.50 4.79
N ASP A 35 8.06 1.76 4.66
CA ASP A 35 7.12 2.40 5.59
C ASP A 35 5.71 1.84 5.43
N PHE A 36 5.30 1.58 4.18
CA PHE A 36 4.05 0.90 3.90
C PHE A 36 4.05 -0.51 4.50
N ILE A 37 5.09 -1.29 4.24
CA ILE A 37 5.21 -2.67 4.76
C ILE A 37 5.25 -2.67 6.29
N LYS A 38 5.90 -1.69 6.93
CA LYS A 38 5.89 -1.53 8.39
C LYS A 38 4.47 -1.30 8.93
N LYS A 39 3.67 -0.46 8.26
CA LYS A 39 2.25 -0.23 8.61
C LYS A 39 1.43 -1.51 8.44
N MET A 40 1.58 -2.23 7.33
CA MET A 40 0.86 -3.49 7.08
C MET A 40 1.20 -4.57 8.12
N ARG A 41 2.49 -4.71 8.47
CA ARG A 41 2.90 -5.64 9.55
C ARG A 41 2.30 -5.27 10.90
N ARG A 42 2.19 -3.97 11.21
CA ARG A 42 1.52 -3.51 12.44
C ARG A 42 0.03 -3.87 12.40
N ALA A 43 -0.67 -3.52 11.31
CA ALA A 43 -2.09 -3.81 11.15
C ALA A 43 -2.39 -5.31 11.31
N ARG A 44 -1.57 -6.18 10.69
CA ARG A 44 -1.70 -7.64 10.85
C ARG A 44 -1.55 -8.10 12.31
N ARG A 45 -0.62 -7.52 13.08
CA ARG A 45 -0.49 -7.87 14.51
C ARG A 45 -1.68 -7.41 15.33
N GLU A 46 -2.21 -6.23 15.04
CA GLU A 46 -3.39 -5.68 15.72
C GLU A 46 -4.62 -6.54 15.43
N ASP A 47 -4.80 -6.96 14.17
CA ASP A 47 -5.86 -7.88 13.75
C ASP A 47 -5.80 -9.22 14.49
N ILE A 48 -4.64 -9.88 14.51
CA ILE A 48 -4.43 -11.13 15.29
C ILE A 48 -4.73 -10.95 16.78
N GLN A 49 -4.49 -9.75 17.32
CA GLN A 49 -4.79 -9.41 18.72
C GLN A 49 -6.25 -9.00 18.95
N GLY A 50 -7.10 -9.03 17.93
CA GLY A 50 -8.50 -8.62 18.01
C GLY A 50 -8.66 -7.11 18.24
N LYS A 51 -7.67 -6.30 17.90
CA LYS A 51 -7.68 -4.83 18.05
C LYS A 51 -8.33 -4.12 16.85
N GLY A 52 -8.95 -4.86 15.94
CA GLY A 52 -9.78 -4.31 14.89
C GLY A 52 -10.93 -3.49 15.49
N LYS A 53 -11.35 -2.44 14.78
CA LYS A 53 -12.55 -1.68 15.13
C LYS A 53 -13.74 -2.29 14.39
N ASP A 54 -14.85 -2.44 15.10
CA ASP A 54 -16.15 -2.74 14.49
C ASP A 54 -16.53 -1.62 13.50
N TRP A 55 -17.12 -2.00 12.38
CA TRP A 55 -17.51 -1.09 11.31
C TRP A 55 -18.59 -0.09 11.77
N GLU A 56 -19.57 -0.53 12.55
CA GLU A 56 -20.66 0.35 13.02
C GLU A 56 -20.16 1.38 14.04
N SER A 57 -19.25 0.98 14.91
CA SER A 57 -18.54 1.85 15.85
C SER A 57 -17.68 2.87 15.11
N LEU A 58 -16.95 2.43 14.08
CA LEU A 58 -16.12 3.30 13.24
C LEU A 58 -16.96 4.32 12.47
N LYS A 59 -18.10 3.93 11.89
CA LYS A 59 -19.04 4.85 11.21
C LYS A 59 -19.51 5.96 12.14
N LYS A 60 -19.89 5.60 13.37
CA LYS A 60 -20.32 6.58 14.40
C LYS A 60 -19.20 7.54 14.74
N GLU A 61 -17.97 7.05 14.95
CA GLU A 61 -16.78 7.86 15.23
C GLU A 61 -16.45 8.83 14.09
N LEU A 62 -16.58 8.37 12.84
CA LEU A 62 -16.26 9.16 11.64
C LEU A 62 -17.46 9.97 11.09
N CYS A 63 -18.60 9.92 11.76
CA CYS A 63 -19.86 10.55 11.32
C CYS A 63 -20.27 10.15 9.89
N ILE A 64 -19.99 8.91 9.49
CA ILE A 64 -20.41 8.34 8.20
C ILE A 64 -21.83 7.80 8.37
N LYS A 65 -22.75 8.27 7.52
CA LYS A 65 -24.17 7.86 7.51
C LYS A 65 -24.38 6.55 6.76
#